data_AF-A0A0N4XX65-F1
#
_entry.id   AF-A0A0N4XX65-F1
#
_cell.length_a   1.000
_cell.length_b   1.000
_cell.length_c   1.000
_cell.angle_alpha   90.00
_cell.angle_beta   90.00
_cell.angle_gamma   90.00
#
_symmetry.space_group_name_H-M   'P 1'
#
loop_
_entity.id
_entity.type
_entity.pdbx_description
1 polymer ?
#
loop_
_entity_poly.entity_id
_entity_poly.type
_entity_poly.pdbx_seq_one_letter_code
_entity_poly.pdbx_strand_id
1 'polypeptide(L)'
;MEFAQATRYVYNPSKSCQGCDPKVDTVTIPDISFFIGMTQIDALVVKFLGNQELVGICQMVLKEKCAELAALLEREIGTFMDLFRVGPFVTVTIDQLMFSGYVSPLVTKLADRIVQISNKLLGTKFGPVDPTPFIVTLNSDNGTTDTLYTTQTGKTDYSRSGYVVSFTNMSNMSLPSNGDKLPTQWWPGAETTTCNSGYALMLEGTSGIIFYVILEYFYEKKESNHGRSDGDFFKSFIDKTEELPIYISDVCRTAKLVFEKEVTVSGITGYRYLMPSSAFDYSIEENCGFCNPNTLSHYGAYDRPVNTSCLPSGLLDISGCQGSPIIMSKPHFYQASDIVRSFVPRFKATYDNDETTLDIEPLTGTVLSANKRLQINMLLNQFSTIGAYSVLRPGAYPIVWLNESFLIDDGTRNDLMSSLFTPKYIVEVICWCAIGLGGFLMILAGVIFIVNVIYRNGKEEDFKSR
;
A
#
# COMPACT_ATOMS: atom_id res chain seq x y z
N MET A 1 13.31 -4.86 -17.90
CA MET A 1 14.34 -5.12 -16.87
C MET A 1 13.71 -6.02 -15.84
N GLU A 2 14.48 -6.92 -15.26
CA GLU A 2 14.01 -7.74 -14.14
C GLU A 2 14.88 -7.43 -12.93
N PHE A 3 14.24 -7.31 -11.77
CA PHE A 3 14.95 -7.10 -10.51
C PHE A 3 14.19 -7.76 -9.35
N ALA A 4 14.93 -8.15 -8.34
CA ALA A 4 14.40 -8.52 -7.03
C ALA A 4 14.97 -7.55 -6.00
N GLN A 5 14.21 -7.29 -4.94
CA GLN A 5 14.59 -6.31 -3.92
C GLN A 5 14.53 -6.95 -2.55
N ALA A 6 15.58 -6.73 -1.75
CA ALA A 6 15.58 -7.03 -0.33
C ALA A 6 15.36 -5.74 0.44
N THR A 7 14.42 -5.78 1.38
CA THR A 7 14.19 -4.68 2.31
C THR A 7 14.59 -5.11 3.71
N ARG A 8 15.50 -4.36 4.35
CA ARG A 8 15.93 -4.63 5.72
C ARG A 8 15.54 -3.48 6.65
N TYR A 9 14.87 -3.81 7.75
CA TYR A 9 14.49 -2.85 8.78
C TYR A 9 15.49 -2.88 9.93
N VAL A 10 16.09 -1.72 10.22
CA VAL A 10 17.05 -1.56 11.32
C VAL A 10 16.48 -0.57 12.33
N TYR A 11 16.28 -1.05 13.56
CA TYR A 11 15.79 -0.22 14.65
C TYR A 11 16.79 0.90 14.99
N ASN A 12 16.31 2.13 15.09
CA ASN A 12 17.11 3.30 15.44
C ASN A 12 16.57 3.96 16.74
N PRO A 13 17.25 3.76 17.88
CA PRO A 13 16.83 4.35 19.16
C PRO A 13 16.77 5.88 19.14
N SER A 14 17.67 6.55 18.41
CA SER A 14 17.76 8.01 18.39
C SER A 14 16.60 8.70 17.66
N LYS A 15 15.95 7.97 16.74
CA LYS A 15 14.75 8.43 16.02
C LYS A 15 13.45 7.85 16.59
N SER A 16 13.54 7.11 17.69
CA SER A 16 12.39 6.49 18.37
C SER A 16 12.02 7.27 19.64
N CYS A 17 10.89 6.91 20.25
CA CYS A 17 10.49 7.48 21.53
C CYS A 17 11.53 7.19 22.63
N GLN A 18 11.67 8.13 23.57
CA GLN A 18 12.69 8.05 24.61
C GLN A 18 12.47 6.82 25.50
N GLY A 19 13.46 5.93 25.55
CA GLY A 19 13.41 4.71 26.37
C GLY A 19 12.64 3.56 25.75
N CYS A 20 12.13 3.71 24.52
CA CYS A 20 11.44 2.63 23.83
C CYS A 20 12.41 1.52 23.41
N ASP A 21 11.96 0.28 23.50
CA ASP A 21 12.65 -0.91 23.04
C ASP A 21 11.60 -1.87 22.43
N PRO A 22 11.66 -2.14 21.11
CA PRO A 22 10.65 -2.95 20.46
C PRO A 22 10.56 -4.39 20.99
N LYS A 23 11.61 -4.89 21.66
CA LYS A 23 11.63 -6.24 22.24
C LYS A 23 11.01 -6.31 23.63
N VAL A 24 10.80 -5.17 24.28
CA VAL A 24 10.29 -5.08 25.66
C VAL A 24 8.95 -4.39 25.69
N ASP A 25 8.76 -3.33 24.90
CA ASP A 25 7.53 -2.57 24.84
C ASP A 25 6.39 -3.42 24.30
N THR A 26 5.29 -3.46 25.03
CA THR A 26 4.12 -4.27 24.71
C THR A 26 2.93 -3.44 24.30
N VAL A 27 2.13 -3.96 23.37
CA VAL A 27 0.84 -3.41 22.96
C VAL A 27 -0.24 -4.48 23.08
N THR A 28 -1.44 -4.06 23.45
CA THR A 28 -2.62 -4.92 23.47
C THR A 28 -3.43 -4.68 22.20
N ILE A 29 -3.56 -5.73 21.39
CA ILE A 29 -4.21 -5.68 20.08
C ILE A 29 -5.30 -6.77 20.00
N PRO A 30 -6.27 -6.64 19.09
CA PRO A 30 -7.17 -7.75 18.78
C PRO A 30 -6.38 -9.01 18.42
N ASP A 31 -6.87 -10.18 18.85
CA ASP A 31 -6.16 -11.44 18.64
C ASP A 31 -6.29 -11.94 17.19
N ILE A 32 -5.41 -11.46 16.31
CA ILE A 32 -5.38 -11.81 14.88
C ILE A 32 -5.25 -13.33 14.69
N SER A 33 -4.40 -13.97 15.47
CA SER A 33 -4.08 -15.41 15.38
C SER A 33 -5.31 -16.27 15.69
N PHE A 34 -6.09 -15.88 16.70
CA PHE A 34 -7.37 -16.54 17.00
C PHE A 34 -8.38 -16.42 15.85
N PHE A 35 -8.52 -15.22 15.25
CA PHE A 35 -9.44 -15.05 14.13
C PHE A 35 -9.02 -15.84 12.88
N ILE A 36 -7.73 -15.91 12.57
CA ILE A 36 -7.22 -16.80 11.51
C ILE A 36 -7.59 -18.26 11.83
N GLY A 37 -7.49 -18.67 13.09
CA GLY A 37 -7.93 -20.00 13.52
C GLY A 37 -9.44 -20.21 13.32
N MET A 38 -10.27 -19.24 13.69
CA MET A 38 -11.73 -19.30 13.53
C MET A 38 -12.13 -19.42 12.06
N THR A 39 -11.53 -18.65 11.16
CA THR A 39 -11.85 -18.72 9.73
C THR A 39 -11.47 -20.06 9.11
N GLN A 40 -10.37 -20.68 9.57
CA GLN A 40 -10.01 -22.03 9.15
C GLN A 40 -11.02 -23.07 9.64
N ILE A 41 -11.53 -22.92 10.88
CA ILE A 41 -12.59 -23.78 11.41
C ILE A 41 -13.86 -23.61 10.59
N ASP A 42 -14.29 -22.39 10.30
CA ASP A 42 -15.48 -22.14 9.48
C ASP A 42 -15.33 -22.72 8.06
N ALA A 43 -14.17 -22.54 7.44
CA ALA A 43 -13.88 -23.13 6.12
C ALA A 43 -13.91 -24.67 6.17
N LEU A 44 -13.38 -25.28 7.23
CA LEU A 44 -13.47 -26.73 7.45
C LEU A 44 -14.91 -27.16 7.65
N VAL A 45 -15.68 -26.47 8.48
CA VAL A 45 -17.10 -26.75 8.73
C VAL A 45 -17.90 -26.67 7.44
N VAL A 46 -17.74 -25.63 6.63
CA VAL A 46 -18.39 -25.50 5.31
C VAL A 46 -17.97 -26.63 4.37
N LYS A 47 -16.68 -27.01 4.35
CA LYS A 47 -16.18 -28.11 3.53
C LYS A 47 -16.74 -29.47 3.95
N PHE A 48 -16.88 -29.72 5.25
CA PHE A 48 -17.43 -30.97 5.79
C PHE A 48 -18.96 -31.04 5.69
N LEU A 49 -19.66 -29.92 5.95
CA LEU A 49 -21.13 -29.82 5.87
C LEU A 49 -21.65 -29.63 4.44
N GLY A 50 -20.82 -29.14 3.52
CA GLY A 50 -21.17 -29.00 2.09
C GLY A 50 -21.04 -30.30 1.29
N ASN A 51 -20.51 -31.37 1.88
CA ASN A 51 -20.38 -32.68 1.24
C ASN A 51 -21.60 -33.56 1.56
N GLN A 52 -22.39 -33.92 0.55
CA GLN A 52 -23.61 -34.73 0.70
C GLN A 52 -23.39 -36.08 1.42
N GLU A 53 -22.21 -36.71 1.32
CA GLU A 53 -21.92 -37.96 2.05
C GLU A 53 -21.67 -37.73 3.55
N LEU A 54 -21.03 -36.62 3.92
CA LEU A 54 -20.71 -36.27 5.31
C LEU A 54 -21.89 -35.63 6.04
N VAL A 55 -22.80 -34.97 5.33
CA VAL A 55 -24.12 -34.56 5.87
C VAL A 55 -24.88 -35.77 6.40
N GLY A 56 -24.81 -36.92 5.71
CA GLY A 56 -25.41 -38.18 6.16
C GLY A 56 -24.80 -38.72 7.44
N ILE A 57 -23.47 -38.64 7.60
CA ILE A 57 -22.75 -39.05 8.82
C ILE A 57 -23.06 -38.08 9.97
N CYS A 58 -23.10 -36.77 9.70
CA CYS A 58 -23.43 -35.75 10.69
C CYS A 58 -24.88 -35.84 11.17
N GLN A 59 -25.85 -36.13 10.29
CA GLN A 59 -27.23 -36.44 10.68
C GLN A 59 -27.32 -37.76 11.47
N MET A 60 -26.44 -38.73 11.21
CA MET A 60 -26.39 -39.98 11.97
C MET A 60 -25.85 -39.81 13.40
N VAL A 61 -24.83 -38.95 13.59
CA VAL A 61 -24.15 -38.74 14.88
C VAL A 61 -24.76 -37.60 15.70
N LEU A 62 -25.13 -36.49 15.06
CA LEU A 62 -25.61 -35.24 15.71
C LEU A 62 -27.11 -34.96 15.47
N LYS A 63 -27.81 -35.78 14.67
CA LYS A 63 -29.25 -35.64 14.36
C LYS A 63 -29.59 -34.23 13.87
N GLU A 64 -30.62 -33.58 14.42
CA GLU A 64 -31.09 -32.24 14.02
C GLU A 64 -30.08 -31.12 14.28
N LYS A 65 -29.02 -31.37 15.06
CA LYS A 65 -28.03 -30.35 15.45
C LYS A 65 -26.95 -30.07 14.40
N CYS A 66 -27.00 -30.75 13.26
CA CYS A 66 -25.99 -30.56 12.21
C CYS A 66 -26.03 -29.14 11.61
N ALA A 67 -27.21 -28.49 11.58
CA ALA A 67 -27.35 -27.07 11.20
C ALA A 67 -26.89 -26.08 12.30
N GLU A 68 -26.74 -26.56 13.54
CA GLU A 68 -26.28 -25.78 14.69
C GLU A 68 -24.81 -26.08 15.05
N LEU A 69 -24.09 -26.85 14.23
CA LEU A 69 -22.73 -27.30 14.54
C LEU A 69 -21.75 -26.12 14.71
N ALA A 70 -21.88 -25.07 13.89
CA ALA A 70 -21.11 -23.83 14.04
C ALA A 70 -21.41 -23.15 15.39
N ALA A 71 -22.68 -22.98 15.74
CA ALA A 71 -23.08 -22.41 17.03
C ALA A 71 -22.65 -23.26 18.24
N LEU A 72 -22.60 -24.59 18.08
CA LEU A 72 -22.06 -25.52 19.06
C LEU A 72 -20.55 -25.35 19.22
N LEU A 73 -19.79 -25.28 18.12
CA LEU A 73 -18.35 -25.03 18.14
C LEU A 73 -18.03 -23.67 18.77
N GLU A 74 -18.74 -22.61 18.38
CA GLU A 74 -18.61 -21.28 19.00
C GLU A 74 -18.88 -21.31 20.50
N ARG A 75 -19.90 -22.04 20.95
CA ARG A 75 -20.23 -22.16 22.38
C ARG A 75 -19.16 -22.90 23.17
N GLU A 76 -18.56 -23.94 22.59
CA GLU A 76 -17.44 -24.65 23.21
C GLU A 76 -16.19 -23.76 23.27
N ILE A 77 -15.95 -22.94 22.25
CA ILE A 77 -14.87 -21.94 22.24
C ILE A 77 -15.11 -20.87 23.31
N GLY A 78 -16.34 -20.38 23.46
CA GLY A 78 -16.69 -19.45 24.53
C GLY A 78 -16.48 -20.04 25.93
N THR A 79 -16.91 -21.29 26.13
CA THR A 79 -16.66 -22.03 27.38
C THR A 79 -15.16 -22.20 27.65
N PHE A 80 -14.37 -22.43 26.60
CA PHE A 80 -12.92 -22.55 26.71
C PHE A 80 -12.28 -21.21 27.08
N MET A 81 -12.67 -20.12 26.42
CA MET A 81 -12.18 -18.78 26.73
C MET A 81 -12.45 -18.41 28.18
N ASP A 82 -13.65 -18.71 28.69
CA ASP A 82 -14.01 -18.50 30.09
C ASP A 82 -13.17 -19.37 31.04
N LEU A 83 -12.97 -20.65 30.70
CA LEU A 83 -12.18 -21.60 31.51
C LEU A 83 -10.71 -21.17 31.64
N PHE A 84 -10.12 -20.67 30.56
CA PHE A 84 -8.72 -20.26 30.51
C PHE A 84 -8.50 -18.76 30.75
N ARG A 85 -9.58 -18.02 31.03
CA ARG A 85 -9.58 -16.56 31.25
C ARG A 85 -8.87 -15.81 30.13
N VAL A 86 -9.18 -16.18 28.88
CA VAL A 86 -8.60 -15.57 27.68
C VAL A 86 -9.61 -14.62 27.08
N GLY A 87 -9.16 -13.43 26.69
CA GLY A 87 -10.00 -12.40 26.08
C GLY A 87 -9.81 -12.31 24.56
N PRO A 88 -10.55 -11.41 23.89
CA PRO A 88 -10.46 -11.19 22.45
C PRO A 88 -9.23 -10.37 22.05
N PHE A 89 -8.42 -9.96 23.02
CA PHE A 89 -7.21 -9.18 22.83
C PHE A 89 -6.00 -9.95 23.38
N VAL A 90 -4.87 -9.79 22.71
CA VAL A 90 -3.58 -10.36 23.08
C VAL A 90 -2.58 -9.23 23.32
N THR A 91 -1.67 -9.43 24.28
CA THR A 91 -0.57 -8.50 24.52
C THR A 91 0.71 -9.09 23.94
N VAL A 92 1.33 -8.33 23.04
CA VAL A 92 2.52 -8.74 22.29
C VAL A 92 3.55 -7.63 22.33
N THR A 93 4.83 -7.97 22.15
CA THR A 93 5.88 -6.96 21.95
C THR A 93 5.79 -6.36 20.54
N ILE A 94 6.35 -5.16 20.34
CA ILE A 94 6.40 -4.54 19.00
C ILE A 94 7.17 -5.41 18.01
N ASP A 95 8.29 -6.01 18.44
CA ASP A 95 9.11 -6.93 17.64
C ASP A 95 8.30 -8.16 17.22
N GLN A 96 7.51 -8.73 18.13
CA GLN A 96 6.62 -9.86 17.83
C GLN A 96 5.51 -9.49 16.84
N LEU A 97 4.90 -8.32 16.98
CA LEU A 97 3.85 -7.89 16.07
C LEU A 97 4.38 -7.62 14.66
N MET A 98 5.54 -6.97 14.56
CA MET A 98 6.08 -6.51 13.29
C MET A 98 6.95 -7.55 12.60
N PHE A 99 7.85 -8.24 13.31
CA PHE A 99 8.95 -8.99 12.69
C PHE A 99 9.06 -10.44 13.16
N SER A 100 9.24 -10.70 14.45
CA SER A 100 9.55 -12.06 14.95
C SER A 100 8.34 -12.99 14.90
N GLY A 101 7.15 -12.42 14.78
CA GLY A 101 5.88 -13.12 14.82
C GLY A 101 5.45 -13.53 16.23
N TYR A 102 4.16 -13.78 16.38
CA TYR A 102 3.58 -14.38 17.58
C TYR A 102 2.46 -15.36 17.24
N VAL A 103 2.13 -16.24 18.19
CA VAL A 103 0.97 -17.13 18.12
C VAL A 103 0.13 -16.89 19.36
N SER A 104 -1.19 -16.89 19.20
CA SER A 104 -2.08 -16.71 20.33
C SER A 104 -1.91 -17.82 21.38
N PRO A 105 -1.81 -17.46 22.66
CA PRO A 105 -1.96 -18.42 23.76
C PRO A 105 -3.31 -19.16 23.72
N LEU A 106 -4.35 -18.57 23.12
CA LEU A 106 -5.66 -19.20 22.98
C LEU A 106 -5.59 -20.40 22.02
N VAL A 107 -4.98 -20.21 20.85
CA VAL A 107 -4.84 -21.24 19.82
C VAL A 107 -4.01 -22.42 20.34
N THR A 108 -2.86 -22.13 20.95
CA THR A 108 -1.96 -23.17 21.49
C THR A 108 -2.61 -23.94 22.65
N LYS A 109 -3.26 -23.26 23.60
CA LYS A 109 -3.96 -23.94 24.72
C LYS A 109 -5.15 -24.75 24.24
N LEU A 110 -5.93 -24.25 23.27
CA LEU A 110 -7.07 -24.96 22.70
C LEU A 110 -6.60 -26.23 22.00
N ALA A 111 -5.58 -26.11 21.16
CA ALA A 111 -4.95 -27.23 20.47
C ALA A 111 -4.44 -28.31 21.45
N ASP A 112 -3.65 -27.92 22.46
CA ASP A 112 -3.13 -28.84 23.47
C ASP A 112 -4.25 -29.59 24.19
N ARG A 113 -5.36 -28.90 24.50
CA ARG A 113 -6.50 -29.52 25.18
C ARG A 113 -7.27 -30.47 24.28
N ILE A 114 -7.49 -30.13 23.01
CA ILE A 114 -8.11 -31.02 22.02
C ILE A 114 -7.27 -32.29 21.86
N VAL A 115 -5.95 -32.15 21.76
CA VAL A 115 -5.01 -33.28 21.70
C VAL A 115 -5.11 -34.16 22.96
N GLN A 116 -5.12 -33.56 24.16
CA GLN A 116 -5.26 -34.30 25.43
C GLN A 116 -6.59 -35.06 25.52
N ILE A 117 -7.70 -34.43 25.14
CA ILE A 117 -9.03 -35.04 25.15
C ILE A 117 -9.06 -36.20 24.15
N SER A 118 -8.55 -35.98 22.94
CA SER A 118 -8.51 -36.98 21.87
C SER A 118 -7.64 -38.18 22.26
N ASN A 119 -6.46 -37.95 22.83
CA ASN A 119 -5.57 -39.01 23.30
C ASN A 119 -6.21 -39.81 24.45
N LYS A 120 -6.98 -39.16 25.33
CA LYS A 120 -7.67 -39.80 26.45
C LYS A 120 -8.90 -40.62 26.01
N LEU A 121 -9.63 -40.16 24.99
CA LEU A 121 -10.83 -40.83 24.48
C LEU A 121 -10.52 -41.95 23.48
N LEU A 122 -9.54 -41.74 22.60
CA LEU A 122 -9.25 -42.64 21.47
C LEU A 122 -8.04 -43.55 21.73
N GLY A 123 -7.32 -43.39 22.84
CA GLY A 123 -6.10 -44.16 23.13
C GLY A 123 -4.95 -43.90 22.15
N THR A 124 -5.05 -42.83 21.35
CA THR A 124 -4.04 -42.41 20.38
C THR A 124 -2.96 -41.54 21.04
N LYS A 125 -1.82 -41.36 20.37
CA LYS A 125 -0.76 -40.42 20.75
C LYS A 125 -0.60 -39.36 19.67
N PHE A 126 -1.61 -38.51 19.51
CA PHE A 126 -1.45 -37.30 18.70
C PHE A 126 -0.37 -36.42 19.32
N GLY A 127 0.55 -35.94 18.48
CA GLY A 127 1.55 -34.94 18.86
C GLY A 127 0.94 -33.55 19.06
N PRO A 128 1.71 -32.60 19.61
CA PRO A 128 1.29 -31.21 19.69
C PRO A 128 0.97 -30.66 18.30
N VAL A 129 -0.05 -29.80 18.20
CA VAL A 129 -0.43 -29.15 16.95
C VAL A 129 0.67 -28.19 16.52
N ASP A 130 1.04 -28.22 15.25
CA ASP A 130 2.01 -27.29 14.68
C ASP A 130 1.45 -25.85 14.76
N PRO A 131 2.10 -24.93 15.48
CA PRO A 131 1.63 -23.56 15.62
C PRO A 131 1.97 -22.68 14.40
N THR A 132 2.83 -23.17 13.48
CA THR A 132 3.33 -22.41 12.33
C THR A 132 2.22 -21.76 11.47
N PRO A 133 1.10 -22.44 11.15
CA PRO A 133 0.02 -21.85 10.36
C PRO A 133 -0.73 -20.69 11.03
N PHE A 134 -0.47 -20.44 12.31
CA PHE A 134 -1.15 -19.43 13.13
C PHE A 134 -0.21 -18.29 13.55
N ILE A 135 1.04 -18.30 13.08
CA ILE A 135 1.99 -17.22 13.32
C ILE A 135 1.47 -15.97 12.62
N VAL A 136 1.36 -14.89 13.39
CA VAL A 136 0.99 -13.57 12.89
C VAL A 136 2.22 -12.69 12.91
N THR A 137 2.53 -12.12 11.75
CA THR A 137 3.59 -11.13 11.55
C THR A 137 3.08 -10.11 10.54
N LEU A 138 3.11 -8.82 10.88
CA LEU A 138 2.66 -7.77 9.96
C LEU A 138 3.69 -7.45 8.86
N ASN A 139 4.95 -7.82 9.07
CA ASN A 139 6.04 -7.63 8.11
C ASN A 139 6.94 -8.88 8.07
N SER A 140 6.50 -9.88 7.31
CA SER A 140 7.23 -11.14 7.08
C SER A 140 8.46 -10.97 6.19
N ASP A 141 8.58 -9.85 5.49
CA ASP A 141 9.50 -9.68 4.36
C ASP A 141 10.83 -9.01 4.75
N ASN A 142 11.13 -8.95 6.05
CA ASN A 142 12.38 -8.35 6.53
C ASN A 142 13.59 -9.17 6.07
N GLY A 143 14.32 -8.66 5.08
CA GLY A 143 15.49 -9.27 4.47
C GLY A 143 15.18 -10.36 3.45
N THR A 144 13.94 -10.48 2.97
CA THR A 144 13.57 -11.42 1.92
C THR A 144 13.67 -10.76 0.55
N THR A 145 14.04 -11.52 -0.47
CA THR A 145 14.07 -11.07 -1.88
C THR A 145 13.07 -11.86 -2.71
N ASP A 146 11.91 -12.22 -2.18
CA ASP A 146 11.14 -13.33 -2.74
C ASP A 146 10.39 -12.99 -4.04
N THR A 147 10.14 -11.69 -4.29
CA THR A 147 9.40 -11.24 -5.47
C THR A 147 10.35 -10.72 -6.56
N LEU A 148 10.26 -11.33 -7.74
CA LEU A 148 10.92 -10.89 -8.96
C LEU A 148 9.95 -10.00 -9.75
N TYR A 149 10.32 -8.74 -9.95
CA TYR A 149 9.54 -7.78 -10.74
C TYR A 149 10.12 -7.64 -12.14
N THR A 150 9.23 -7.60 -13.13
CA THR A 150 9.56 -7.24 -14.51
C THR A 150 9.04 -5.84 -14.80
N THR A 151 9.91 -4.93 -15.19
CA THR A 151 9.56 -3.52 -15.49
C THR A 151 9.96 -3.07 -16.90
N GLN A 152 9.25 -2.06 -17.38
CA GLN A 152 9.58 -1.34 -18.61
C GLN A 152 10.70 -0.33 -18.36
N THR A 153 11.77 -0.40 -19.17
CA THR A 153 12.96 0.46 -19.01
C THR A 153 12.81 1.84 -19.64
N GLY A 154 11.69 2.12 -20.30
CA GLY A 154 11.52 3.35 -21.06
C GLY A 154 12.27 3.41 -22.41
N LYS A 155 13.07 2.37 -22.77
CA LYS A 155 13.92 2.38 -23.98
C LYS A 155 13.12 2.60 -25.28
N THR A 156 11.93 2.02 -25.37
CA THR A 156 11.06 2.14 -26.55
C THR A 156 9.98 3.20 -26.36
N ASP A 157 9.56 3.45 -25.12
CA ASP A 157 8.53 4.40 -24.75
C ASP A 157 8.85 4.99 -23.38
N TYR A 158 9.34 6.24 -23.37
CA TYR A 158 9.74 6.93 -22.14
C TYR A 158 8.56 7.17 -21.20
N SER A 159 7.32 7.23 -21.71
CA SER A 159 6.12 7.47 -20.90
C SER A 159 5.77 6.30 -19.99
N ARG A 160 6.35 5.13 -20.28
CA ARG A 160 6.17 3.87 -19.55
C ARG A 160 7.42 3.47 -18.75
N SER A 161 8.38 4.39 -18.57
CA SER A 161 9.58 4.11 -17.78
C SER A 161 9.23 3.75 -16.33
N GLY A 162 9.77 2.64 -15.82
CA GLY A 162 9.56 2.17 -14.46
C GLY A 162 8.26 1.39 -14.23
N TYR A 163 7.41 1.24 -15.24
CA TYR A 163 6.12 0.55 -15.08
C TYR A 163 6.31 -0.95 -14.82
N VAL A 164 5.62 -1.48 -13.81
CA VAL A 164 5.59 -2.91 -13.52
C VAL A 164 4.70 -3.61 -14.55
N VAL A 165 5.25 -4.62 -15.20
CA VAL A 165 4.57 -5.44 -16.22
C VAL A 165 4.07 -6.74 -15.62
N SER A 166 4.88 -7.35 -14.76
CA SER A 166 4.55 -8.60 -14.09
C SER A 166 5.39 -8.77 -12.84
N PHE A 167 4.93 -9.65 -11.95
CA PHE A 167 5.73 -10.13 -10.83
C PHE A 167 5.54 -11.63 -10.64
N THR A 168 6.61 -12.30 -10.26
CA THR A 168 6.60 -13.72 -9.90
C THR A 168 7.28 -13.90 -8.56
N ASN A 169 6.82 -14.87 -7.78
CA ASN A 169 7.42 -15.19 -6.49
C ASN A 169 8.36 -16.39 -6.68
N MET A 170 9.58 -16.31 -6.14
CA MET A 170 10.59 -17.37 -6.28
C MET A 170 10.31 -18.59 -5.41
N SER A 171 9.66 -18.39 -4.26
CA SER A 171 9.32 -19.44 -3.29
C SER A 171 7.91 -20.00 -3.48
N ASN A 172 7.15 -19.55 -4.50
CA ASN A 172 5.73 -19.88 -4.72
C ASN A 172 4.83 -19.61 -3.49
N MET A 173 5.24 -18.75 -2.56
CA MET A 173 4.47 -18.46 -1.34
C MET A 173 3.29 -17.53 -1.61
N SER A 174 3.35 -16.74 -2.69
CA SER A 174 2.26 -15.89 -3.16
C SER A 174 1.92 -16.17 -4.64
N LEU A 175 0.71 -15.77 -5.03
CA LEU A 175 0.23 -15.94 -6.40
C LEU A 175 0.98 -14.99 -7.34
N PRO A 176 1.54 -15.48 -8.46
CA PRO A 176 2.19 -14.61 -9.45
C PRO A 176 1.15 -13.80 -10.23
N SER A 177 1.57 -12.67 -10.80
CA SER A 177 0.73 -11.93 -11.74
C SER A 177 0.50 -12.74 -13.02
N ASN A 178 -0.64 -12.52 -13.68
CA ASN A 178 -0.92 -13.09 -15.00
C ASN A 178 -0.65 -12.04 -16.07
N GLY A 179 0.62 -11.89 -16.44
CA GLY A 179 1.07 -10.75 -17.25
C GLY A 179 0.79 -9.45 -16.51
N ASP A 180 0.09 -8.54 -17.18
CA ASP A 180 -0.32 -7.20 -16.71
C ASP A 180 -1.57 -7.22 -15.80
N LYS A 181 -1.91 -8.40 -15.25
CA LYS A 181 -3.05 -8.55 -14.35
C LYS A 181 -2.65 -9.11 -12.99
N LEU A 182 -3.24 -8.54 -11.95
CA LEU A 182 -3.21 -9.04 -10.58
C LEU A 182 -3.97 -10.39 -10.49
N PRO A 183 -3.59 -11.26 -9.53
CA PRO A 183 -4.32 -12.49 -9.26
C PRO A 183 -5.81 -12.22 -8.97
N THR A 184 -6.71 -12.90 -9.69
CA THR A 184 -8.17 -12.73 -9.49
C THR A 184 -8.62 -13.10 -8.09
N GLN A 185 -7.92 -14.05 -7.47
CA GLN A 185 -8.18 -14.51 -6.09
C GLN A 185 -8.02 -13.40 -5.05
N TRP A 186 -7.21 -12.37 -5.33
CA TRP A 186 -7.07 -11.22 -4.43
C TRP A 186 -8.33 -10.33 -4.43
N TRP A 187 -9.02 -10.27 -5.57
CA TRP A 187 -10.14 -9.35 -5.81
C TRP A 187 -11.36 -10.08 -6.37
N PRO A 188 -12.03 -10.95 -5.58
CA PRO A 188 -13.18 -11.73 -6.03
C PRO A 188 -14.37 -10.87 -6.48
N GLY A 189 -14.44 -9.61 -6.03
CA GLY A 189 -15.45 -8.64 -6.47
C GLY A 189 -15.38 -8.35 -7.97
N ALA A 190 -14.19 -8.48 -8.59
CA ALA A 190 -13.97 -8.20 -10.00
C ALA A 190 -14.65 -9.22 -10.95
N GLU A 191 -15.01 -10.41 -10.46
CA GLU A 191 -15.70 -11.45 -11.23
C GLU A 191 -17.22 -11.41 -11.06
N THR A 192 -17.76 -10.49 -10.25
CA THR A 192 -19.20 -10.40 -9.98
C THR A 192 -19.95 -9.79 -11.17
N THR A 193 -21.14 -10.30 -11.48
CA THR A 193 -21.98 -9.79 -12.59
C THR A 193 -22.44 -8.33 -12.39
N THR A 194 -22.39 -7.83 -11.16
CA THR A 194 -22.73 -6.46 -10.77
C THR A 194 -21.59 -5.46 -11.01
N CYS A 195 -20.37 -5.94 -11.26
CA CYS A 195 -19.18 -5.12 -11.42
C CYS A 195 -18.38 -5.61 -12.62
N ASN A 196 -18.43 -4.87 -13.74
CA ASN A 196 -17.63 -5.17 -14.92
C ASN A 196 -16.29 -4.43 -14.90
N SER A 197 -15.59 -4.40 -13.76
CA SER A 197 -14.35 -3.62 -13.65
C SER A 197 -13.12 -4.52 -13.81
N GLY A 198 -12.54 -4.55 -15.01
CA GLY A 198 -11.18 -5.05 -15.22
C GLY A 198 -10.11 -4.23 -14.46
N TYR A 199 -10.48 -3.02 -14.01
CA TYR A 199 -9.62 -2.09 -13.27
C TYR A 199 -9.07 -2.67 -11.96
N ALA A 200 -9.85 -3.45 -11.21
CA ALA A 200 -9.40 -4.02 -9.95
C ALA A 200 -8.27 -5.06 -10.13
N LEU A 201 -8.21 -5.66 -11.31
CA LEU A 201 -7.18 -6.63 -11.67
C LEU A 201 -6.02 -5.99 -12.42
N MET A 202 -6.03 -4.69 -12.65
CA MET A 202 -5.01 -4.03 -13.45
C MET A 202 -3.70 -3.93 -12.67
N LEU A 203 -2.62 -4.48 -13.22
CA LEU A 203 -1.25 -4.21 -12.77
C LEU A 203 -0.68 -3.11 -13.66
N GLU A 204 -0.75 -1.88 -13.19
CA GLU A 204 -0.25 -0.73 -13.94
C GLU A 204 0.44 0.27 -13.00
N GLY A 205 1.45 0.94 -13.54
CA GLY A 205 2.12 2.04 -12.88
C GLY A 205 3.53 1.70 -12.46
N THR A 206 4.25 2.75 -12.08
CA THR A 206 5.55 2.61 -11.47
C THR A 206 5.40 1.81 -10.19
N SER A 207 6.38 0.96 -9.91
CA SER A 207 6.38 0.20 -8.66
C SER A 207 6.26 1.15 -7.49
N GLY A 208 5.19 1.02 -6.70
CA GLY A 208 4.95 1.72 -5.44
C GLY A 208 5.93 1.36 -4.33
N ILE A 209 6.93 0.55 -4.67
CA ILE A 209 8.17 0.36 -3.94
C ILE A 209 9.05 1.64 -3.94
N ILE A 210 8.50 2.77 -4.44
CA ILE A 210 8.91 4.20 -4.32
C ILE A 210 9.71 4.59 -3.06
N PHE A 211 9.61 3.83 -1.98
CA PHE A 211 10.17 4.18 -0.69
C PHE A 211 11.37 3.34 -0.23
N TYR A 212 11.68 2.21 -0.87
CA TYR A 212 12.75 1.32 -0.39
C TYR A 212 14.10 1.47 -1.12
N VAL A 213 14.12 2.00 -2.35
CA VAL A 213 15.34 2.01 -3.18
C VAL A 213 16.36 3.08 -2.78
N ILE A 214 16.00 4.09 -1.98
CA ILE A 214 16.90 5.25 -1.76
C ILE A 214 17.71 5.18 -0.43
N LEU A 215 17.66 4.05 0.30
CA LEU A 215 18.48 3.88 1.52
C LEU A 215 19.83 3.17 1.29
N GLU A 216 20.06 2.54 0.14
CA GLU A 216 21.34 1.88 -0.14
C GLU A 216 22.26 2.76 -1.00
N TYR A 217 23.01 3.67 -0.38
CA TYR A 217 24.33 4.04 -0.92
C TYR A 217 25.40 4.54 0.06
N PHE A 218 25.20 4.52 1.39
CA PHE A 218 26.19 5.15 2.28
C PHE A 218 26.83 4.32 3.39
N TYR A 219 26.79 2.98 3.34
CA TYR A 219 27.57 2.17 4.28
C TYR A 219 28.61 1.19 3.70
N GLU A 220 28.71 0.99 2.39
CA GLU A 220 29.78 0.14 1.85
C GLU A 220 30.39 0.69 0.55
N LYS A 221 31.08 1.83 0.67
CA LYS A 221 32.02 2.26 -0.36
C LYS A 221 33.40 1.64 -0.09
N LYS A 222 33.55 0.37 -0.43
CA LYS A 222 34.85 -0.21 -0.82
C LYS A 222 34.65 -1.12 -2.04
N GLU A 223 35.19 -0.64 -3.16
CA GLU A 223 35.49 -1.39 -4.38
C GLU A 223 34.32 -2.07 -5.13
N SER A 224 33.59 -1.28 -5.92
CA SER A 224 33.24 -1.70 -7.29
C SER A 224 32.88 -0.49 -8.15
N ASN A 225 33.71 -0.20 -9.14
CA ASN A 225 33.42 0.79 -10.18
C ASN A 225 32.50 0.16 -11.25
N HIS A 226 31.22 0.00 -10.96
CA HIS A 226 30.10 -0.04 -11.94
C HIS A 226 28.78 -0.33 -11.19
N GLY A 227 28.10 0.72 -10.75
CA GLY A 227 26.77 0.61 -10.16
C GLY A 227 26.15 1.99 -10.07
N ARG A 228 25.61 2.49 -11.18
CA ARG A 228 24.63 3.58 -11.13
C ARG A 228 23.43 3.03 -10.38
N SER A 229 23.03 3.69 -9.30
CA SER A 229 21.72 3.47 -8.70
C SER A 229 20.68 3.94 -9.69
N ASP A 230 19.97 3.00 -10.32
CA ASP A 230 18.70 3.31 -10.97
C ASP A 230 17.74 3.64 -9.82
N GLY A 231 17.69 4.93 -9.44
CA GLY A 231 16.70 5.43 -8.50
C GLY A 231 15.28 5.12 -8.98
N ASP A 232 14.32 5.11 -8.08
CA ASP A 232 12.91 5.00 -8.47
C ASP A 232 12.47 6.32 -9.11
N PHE A 233 12.17 6.27 -10.40
CA PHE A 233 11.73 7.42 -11.19
C PHE A 233 10.32 7.17 -11.74
N PHE A 234 9.54 8.23 -11.77
CA PHE A 234 8.37 8.30 -12.64
C PHE A 234 8.81 8.58 -14.07
N LYS A 235 7.88 8.46 -15.00
CA LYS A 235 8.10 8.93 -16.37
C LYS A 235 8.56 10.39 -16.38
N SER A 236 9.36 10.75 -17.38
CA SER A 236 9.79 12.14 -17.58
C SER A 236 8.68 12.99 -18.20
N PHE A 237 8.80 14.32 -18.06
CA PHE A 237 7.87 15.31 -18.61
C PHE A 237 6.44 15.19 -18.07
N ILE A 238 6.33 15.16 -16.74
CA ILE A 238 5.07 15.06 -16.02
C ILE A 238 4.25 16.35 -16.19
N ASP A 239 2.98 16.19 -16.56
CA ASP A 239 2.01 17.27 -16.65
C ASP A 239 1.15 17.36 -15.38
N LYS A 240 0.54 18.51 -15.11
CA LYS A 240 -0.33 18.68 -13.92
C LYS A 240 -1.70 18.02 -14.09
N THR A 241 -2.12 17.77 -15.33
CA THR A 241 -3.43 17.20 -15.65
C THR A 241 -3.46 15.68 -15.66
N GLU A 242 -2.30 15.04 -15.62
CA GLU A 242 -2.19 13.59 -15.64
C GLU A 242 -2.31 12.96 -14.25
N GLU A 243 -2.97 11.81 -14.20
CA GLU A 243 -2.96 10.91 -13.06
C GLU A 243 -1.78 9.95 -13.17
N LEU A 244 -1.05 9.75 -12.08
CA LEU A 244 0.11 8.86 -12.05
C LEU A 244 -0.29 7.51 -11.44
N PRO A 245 -0.36 6.43 -12.24
CA PRO A 245 -0.63 5.09 -11.71
C PRO A 245 0.57 4.57 -10.92
N ILE A 246 0.29 3.89 -9.81
CA ILE A 246 1.27 3.31 -8.89
C ILE A 246 0.78 1.94 -8.42
N TYR A 247 1.62 0.91 -8.55
CA TYR A 247 1.32 -0.40 -8.00
C TYR A 247 1.84 -0.53 -6.57
N ILE A 248 0.95 -0.62 -5.58
CA ILE A 248 1.35 -0.68 -4.17
C ILE A 248 1.25 -2.14 -3.68
N SER A 249 2.40 -2.81 -3.56
CA SER A 249 2.51 -4.20 -3.11
C SER A 249 1.82 -4.45 -1.77
N ASP A 250 2.00 -3.54 -0.81
CA ASP A 250 1.52 -3.70 0.57
C ASP A 250 -0.02 -3.75 0.68
N VAL A 251 -0.72 -3.24 -0.33
CA VAL A 251 -2.19 -3.26 -0.41
C VAL A 251 -2.70 -4.03 -1.63
N CYS A 252 -1.81 -4.72 -2.35
CA CYS A 252 -2.12 -5.65 -3.44
C CYS A 252 -2.94 -5.05 -4.60
N ARG A 253 -2.79 -3.74 -4.87
CA ARG A 253 -3.52 -3.06 -5.94
C ARG A 253 -2.76 -1.91 -6.58
N THR A 254 -3.21 -1.55 -7.77
CA THR A 254 -2.89 -0.27 -8.40
C THR A 254 -3.76 0.83 -7.81
N ALA A 255 -3.13 1.97 -7.53
CA ALA A 255 -3.78 3.23 -7.19
C ALA A 255 -3.35 4.31 -8.17
N LYS A 256 -4.03 5.46 -8.14
CA LYS A 256 -3.68 6.62 -8.94
C LYS A 256 -3.39 7.80 -8.03
N LEU A 257 -2.34 8.54 -8.35
CA LEU A 257 -2.01 9.77 -7.66
C LEU A 257 -2.44 10.96 -8.52
N VAL A 258 -2.99 11.98 -7.86
CA VAL A 258 -3.49 13.20 -8.51
C VAL A 258 -2.67 14.41 -8.09
N PHE A 259 -2.44 15.32 -9.03
CA PHE A 259 -1.74 16.57 -8.76
C PHE A 259 -2.54 17.42 -7.77
N GLU A 260 -1.86 17.96 -6.77
CA GLU A 260 -2.41 18.92 -5.82
C GLU A 260 -1.89 20.32 -6.11
N LYS A 261 -0.57 20.51 -6.05
CA LYS A 261 0.07 21.83 -6.10
C LYS A 261 1.55 21.76 -6.45
N GLU A 262 2.12 22.90 -6.81
CA GLU A 262 3.56 23.07 -6.89
C GLU A 262 4.16 23.26 -5.49
N VAL A 263 5.34 22.67 -5.29
CA VAL A 263 6.10 22.74 -4.04
C VAL A 263 7.57 23.00 -4.36
N THR A 264 8.32 23.46 -3.36
CA THR A 264 9.78 23.54 -3.44
C THR A 264 10.37 22.64 -2.37
N VAL A 265 11.13 21.63 -2.78
CA VAL A 265 11.78 20.65 -1.89
C VAL A 265 13.28 20.77 -2.08
N SER A 266 14.00 21.06 -1.00
CA SER A 266 15.46 21.22 -1.01
C SER A 266 16.00 22.21 -2.07
N GLY A 267 15.18 23.21 -2.45
CA GLY A 267 15.51 24.21 -3.48
C GLY A 267 15.19 23.81 -4.92
N ILE A 268 14.53 22.66 -5.13
CA ILE A 268 14.06 22.18 -6.43
C ILE A 268 12.54 22.33 -6.49
N THR A 269 12.03 22.90 -7.59
CA THR A 269 10.60 22.95 -7.85
C THR A 269 10.08 21.56 -8.22
N GLY A 270 9.03 21.13 -7.55
CA GLY A 270 8.37 19.85 -7.79
C GLY A 270 6.86 19.97 -7.78
N TYR A 271 6.19 18.90 -8.20
CA TYR A 271 4.75 18.74 -8.17
C TYR A 271 4.39 17.78 -7.04
N ARG A 272 3.51 18.22 -6.14
CA ARG A 272 2.93 17.38 -5.10
C ARG A 272 1.76 16.61 -5.67
N TYR A 273 1.86 15.30 -5.61
CA TYR A 273 0.80 14.34 -5.86
C TYR A 273 0.30 13.75 -4.55
N LEU A 274 -0.98 13.39 -4.51
CA LEU A 274 -1.60 12.69 -3.39
C LEU A 274 -2.44 11.52 -3.85
N MET A 275 -2.72 10.58 -2.95
CA MET A 275 -3.71 9.54 -3.18
C MET A 275 -5.10 10.11 -2.87
N PRO A 276 -6.02 10.24 -3.83
CA PRO A 276 -7.31 10.90 -3.60
C PRO A 276 -8.21 10.04 -2.70
N SER A 277 -9.18 10.67 -2.02
CA SER A 277 -10.18 9.96 -1.19
C SER A 277 -11.02 8.97 -1.99
N SER A 278 -11.20 9.24 -3.29
CA SER A 278 -11.88 8.35 -4.24
C SER A 278 -11.20 6.99 -4.37
N ALA A 279 -9.93 6.82 -4.01
CA ALA A 279 -9.22 5.54 -4.12
C ALA A 279 -9.87 4.41 -3.29
N PHE A 280 -10.56 4.76 -2.20
CA PHE A 280 -11.26 3.82 -1.31
C PHE A 280 -12.78 4.04 -1.30
N ASP A 281 -13.33 4.58 -2.39
CA ASP A 281 -14.77 4.79 -2.54
C ASP A 281 -15.37 3.78 -3.51
N TYR A 282 -16.15 2.83 -2.96
CA TYR A 282 -16.79 1.77 -3.73
C TYR A 282 -18.00 2.25 -4.56
N SER A 283 -18.44 3.50 -4.39
CA SER A 283 -19.49 4.09 -5.23
C SER A 283 -19.00 4.35 -6.67
N ILE A 284 -17.69 4.35 -6.86
CA ILE A 284 -17.02 4.58 -8.14
C ILE A 284 -16.86 3.25 -8.88
N GLU A 285 -17.22 3.24 -10.16
CA GLU A 285 -17.20 2.03 -11.00
C GLU A 285 -15.81 1.39 -11.07
N GLU A 286 -14.73 2.17 -11.11
CA GLU A 286 -13.37 1.61 -11.13
C GLU A 286 -13.00 0.85 -9.85
N ASN A 287 -13.68 1.12 -8.74
CA ASN A 287 -13.38 0.50 -7.44
C ASN A 287 -14.31 -0.66 -7.09
N CYS A 288 -15.37 -0.92 -7.86
CA CYS A 288 -16.35 -1.94 -7.49
C CYS A 288 -15.71 -3.33 -7.34
N GLY A 289 -14.64 -3.64 -8.09
CA GLY A 289 -13.96 -4.93 -8.01
C GLY A 289 -13.16 -5.15 -6.72
N PHE A 290 -12.81 -4.07 -5.99
CA PHE A 290 -12.18 -4.13 -4.68
C PHE A 290 -13.19 -4.41 -3.54
N CYS A 291 -14.48 -4.44 -3.85
CA CYS A 291 -15.51 -4.86 -2.92
C CYS A 291 -15.52 -6.38 -2.81
N ASN A 292 -14.93 -6.91 -1.74
CA ASN A 292 -14.97 -8.34 -1.48
C ASN A 292 -16.36 -8.73 -0.91
N PRO A 293 -17.14 -9.57 -1.63
CA PRO A 293 -18.48 -9.96 -1.19
C PRO A 293 -18.48 -10.81 0.08
N ASN A 294 -17.35 -11.44 0.42
CA ASN A 294 -17.22 -12.32 1.56
C ASN A 294 -16.87 -11.57 2.86
N THR A 295 -16.37 -10.33 2.79
CA THR A 295 -15.93 -9.57 3.97
C THR A 295 -17.07 -9.36 4.95
N LEU A 296 -18.21 -8.92 4.44
CA LEU A 296 -19.36 -8.54 5.24
C LEU A 296 -20.15 -9.76 5.72
N SER A 297 -20.25 -10.82 4.91
CA SER A 297 -20.87 -12.07 5.35
C SER A 297 -20.07 -12.75 6.46
N HIS A 298 -18.75 -12.58 6.49
CA HIS A 298 -17.85 -13.22 7.46
C HIS A 298 -17.65 -12.39 8.74
N TYR A 299 -17.55 -11.06 8.65
CA TYR A 299 -17.11 -10.21 9.78
C TYR A 299 -18.11 -9.16 10.28
N GLY A 300 -19.34 -9.08 9.75
CA GLY A 300 -20.46 -8.35 10.41
C GLY A 300 -20.22 -6.87 10.79
N ALA A 301 -19.30 -6.18 10.11
CA ALA A 301 -18.51 -5.09 10.70
C ALA A 301 -19.20 -3.76 11.05
N TYR A 302 -20.35 -3.38 10.49
CA TYR A 302 -20.94 -2.06 10.75
C TYR A 302 -22.47 -2.14 10.70
N ASP A 303 -23.17 -1.20 11.36
CA ASP A 303 -24.60 -0.95 11.12
C ASP A 303 -24.77 -0.60 9.64
N ARG A 304 -25.15 -1.59 8.83
CA ARG A 304 -25.16 -1.44 7.38
C ARG A 304 -26.32 -0.56 6.96
N PRO A 305 -26.09 0.41 6.04
CA PRO A 305 -27.17 0.88 5.20
C PRO A 305 -27.81 -0.32 4.48
N VAL A 306 -29.13 -0.32 4.35
CA VAL A 306 -29.86 -1.37 3.64
C VAL A 306 -29.33 -1.43 2.20
N ASN A 307 -28.94 -2.61 1.71
CA ASN A 307 -28.45 -2.90 0.35
C ASN A 307 -26.96 -2.62 0.02
N THR A 308 -26.06 -2.50 1.00
CA THR A 308 -24.60 -2.40 0.71
C THR A 308 -23.85 -3.69 1.04
N SER A 309 -23.16 -4.28 0.06
CA SER A 309 -22.30 -5.47 0.23
C SER A 309 -20.82 -5.14 0.49
N CYS A 310 -20.43 -3.87 0.37
CA CYS A 310 -19.05 -3.39 0.50
C CYS A 310 -18.78 -2.72 1.85
N LEU A 311 -17.52 -2.70 2.28
CA LEU A 311 -17.11 -1.92 3.44
C LEU A 311 -17.44 -0.43 3.23
N PRO A 312 -17.64 0.36 4.30
CA PRO A 312 -17.80 1.80 4.16
C PRO A 312 -16.56 2.45 3.51
N SER A 313 -16.77 3.52 2.72
CA SER A 313 -15.69 4.21 2.03
C SER A 313 -14.59 4.68 2.99
N GLY A 314 -13.33 4.56 2.54
CA GLY A 314 -12.12 4.83 3.34
C GLY A 314 -11.47 3.59 3.96
N LEU A 315 -12.09 2.42 3.82
CA LEU A 315 -11.55 1.12 4.19
C LEU A 315 -11.31 0.28 2.94
N LEU A 316 -10.28 -0.57 2.97
CA LEU A 316 -9.95 -1.53 1.92
C LEU A 316 -9.67 -2.90 2.53
N ASP A 317 -10.44 -3.91 2.15
CA ASP A 317 -10.17 -5.30 2.55
C ASP A 317 -9.07 -5.91 1.68
N ILE A 318 -7.96 -6.32 2.29
CA ILE A 318 -6.85 -7.00 1.60
C ILE A 318 -6.72 -8.47 1.99
N SER A 319 -7.74 -9.03 2.65
CA SER A 319 -7.75 -10.43 3.08
C SER A 319 -7.58 -11.43 1.94
N GLY A 320 -7.98 -11.06 0.72
CA GLY A 320 -7.79 -11.89 -0.47
C GLY A 320 -6.32 -12.13 -0.84
N CYS A 321 -5.42 -11.20 -0.52
CA CYS A 321 -3.98 -11.37 -0.79
C CYS A 321 -3.16 -11.75 0.44
N GLN A 322 -3.56 -11.30 1.64
CA GLN A 322 -2.84 -11.56 2.90
C GLN A 322 -3.34 -12.81 3.64
N GLY A 323 -4.50 -13.37 3.27
CA GLY A 323 -5.10 -14.54 3.94
C GLY A 323 -5.56 -14.29 5.38
N SER A 324 -5.62 -13.03 5.82
CA SER A 324 -5.98 -12.61 7.19
C SER A 324 -6.97 -11.43 7.16
N PRO A 325 -7.78 -11.19 8.20
CA PRO A 325 -8.83 -10.15 8.22
C PRO A 325 -8.29 -8.72 8.35
N ILE A 326 -7.24 -8.40 7.59
CA ILE A 326 -6.56 -7.11 7.59
C ILE A 326 -7.30 -6.15 6.67
N ILE A 327 -7.63 -4.97 7.22
CA ILE A 327 -8.27 -3.86 6.53
C ILE A 327 -7.31 -2.68 6.52
N MET A 328 -7.05 -2.15 5.33
CA MET A 328 -6.21 -0.98 5.14
C MET A 328 -7.05 0.29 5.15
N SER A 329 -6.49 1.37 5.69
CA SER A 329 -7.06 2.72 5.63
C SER A 329 -5.95 3.76 5.61
N LYS A 330 -6.31 5.03 5.43
CA LYS A 330 -5.41 6.12 5.82
C LYS A 330 -5.31 6.21 7.36
N PRO A 331 -4.21 6.75 7.91
CA PRO A 331 -4.06 6.95 9.35
C PRO A 331 -5.24 7.71 9.96
N HIS A 332 -5.59 7.34 11.18
CA HIS A 332 -6.67 7.94 11.96
C HIS A 332 -8.03 7.97 11.23
N PHE A 333 -8.23 7.08 10.25
CA PHE A 333 -9.40 7.07 9.34
C PHE A 333 -9.60 8.39 8.59
N TYR A 334 -8.50 9.08 8.24
CA TYR A 334 -8.52 10.28 7.43
C TYR A 334 -9.22 10.01 6.08
N GLN A 335 -10.11 10.94 5.67
CA GLN A 335 -10.97 10.84 4.48
C GLN A 335 -11.90 9.61 4.42
N ALA A 336 -12.07 8.85 5.51
CA ALA A 336 -13.08 7.81 5.57
C ALA A 336 -14.48 8.38 5.85
N SER A 337 -15.50 7.56 5.58
CA SER A 337 -16.90 7.88 5.90
C SER A 337 -17.13 8.09 7.41
N ASP A 338 -18.17 8.85 7.75
CA ASP A 338 -18.43 9.24 9.15
C ASP A 338 -18.70 8.04 10.08
N ILE A 339 -19.26 6.94 9.56
CA ILE A 339 -19.45 5.71 10.33
C ILE A 339 -18.11 5.08 10.75
N VAL A 340 -17.07 5.19 9.93
CA VAL A 340 -15.72 4.70 10.24
C VAL A 340 -15.01 5.66 11.18
N ARG A 341 -15.08 6.97 10.90
CA ARG A 341 -14.45 8.00 11.76
C ARG A 341 -15.03 8.04 13.17
N SER A 342 -16.34 7.82 13.31
CA SER A 342 -17.02 7.76 14.62
C SER A 342 -16.73 6.47 15.41
N PHE A 343 -16.05 5.49 14.80
CA PHE A 343 -15.66 4.26 15.47
C PHE A 343 -14.62 4.52 16.59
N VAL A 344 -13.69 5.44 16.35
CA VAL A 344 -12.68 5.87 17.33
C VAL A 344 -12.77 7.38 17.53
N PRO A 345 -13.64 7.87 18.45
CA PRO A 345 -13.90 9.30 18.63
C PRO A 345 -12.67 10.14 19.03
N ARG A 346 -11.59 9.49 19.50
CA ARG A 346 -10.36 10.16 19.93
C ARG A 346 -9.43 10.51 18.77
N PHE A 347 -9.63 9.92 17.59
CA PHE A 347 -8.82 10.21 16.42
C PHE A 347 -9.01 11.65 15.95
N LYS A 348 -7.89 12.32 15.70
CA LYS A 348 -7.84 13.69 15.19
C LYS A 348 -7.15 13.68 13.84
N ALA A 349 -7.90 13.27 12.83
CA ALA A 349 -7.38 13.17 11.47
C ALA A 349 -7.02 14.56 10.91
N THR A 350 -5.83 14.70 10.34
CA THR A 350 -5.26 15.94 9.80
C THR A 350 -4.52 15.67 8.50
N TYR A 351 -4.55 16.64 7.59
CA TYR A 351 -3.85 16.53 6.31
C TYR A 351 -2.34 16.25 6.50
N ASP A 352 -1.66 17.00 7.37
CA ASP A 352 -0.20 16.93 7.50
C ASP A 352 0.32 15.58 8.01
N ASN A 353 -0.45 14.90 8.87
CA ASN A 353 -0.04 13.64 9.49
C ASN A 353 -0.61 12.40 8.82
N ASP A 354 -1.74 12.52 8.11
CA ASP A 354 -2.52 11.35 7.68
C ASP A 354 -2.71 11.26 6.16
N GLU A 355 -2.30 12.27 5.39
CA GLU A 355 -2.29 12.19 3.92
C GLU A 355 -1.05 11.46 3.40
N THR A 356 -1.18 10.74 2.29
CA THR A 356 -0.05 10.22 1.53
C THR A 356 0.33 11.21 0.45
N THR A 357 1.58 11.70 0.48
CA THR A 357 2.09 12.73 -0.42
C THR A 357 3.33 12.27 -1.15
N LEU A 358 3.46 12.64 -2.40
CA LEU A 358 4.62 12.37 -3.23
C LEU A 358 5.01 13.61 -4.01
N ASP A 359 6.21 14.11 -3.80
CA ASP A 359 6.74 15.30 -4.44
C ASP A 359 7.73 14.88 -5.54
N ILE A 360 7.42 15.20 -6.79
CA ILE A 360 8.17 14.75 -7.97
C ILE A 360 8.69 15.96 -8.75
N GLU A 361 9.94 15.90 -9.19
CA GLU A 361 10.50 16.85 -10.16
C GLU A 361 9.95 16.52 -11.56
N PRO A 362 9.19 17.43 -12.19
CA PRO A 362 8.38 17.08 -13.36
C PRO A 362 9.19 16.79 -14.63
N LEU A 363 10.38 17.38 -14.80
CA LEU A 363 11.16 17.18 -16.02
C LEU A 363 11.73 15.77 -16.10
N THR A 364 12.31 15.29 -15.00
CA THR A 364 12.99 13.99 -14.93
C THR A 364 12.10 12.88 -14.43
N GLY A 365 11.09 13.18 -13.62
CA GLY A 365 10.32 12.18 -12.88
C GLY A 365 11.00 11.76 -11.56
N THR A 366 12.02 12.49 -11.11
CA THR A 366 12.75 12.18 -9.87
C THR A 366 11.90 12.49 -8.64
N VAL A 367 11.79 11.51 -7.73
CA VAL A 367 11.15 11.71 -6.43
C VAL A 367 12.04 12.61 -5.55
N LEU A 368 11.49 13.72 -5.08
CA LEU A 368 12.18 14.69 -4.22
C LEU A 368 11.89 14.44 -2.74
N SER A 369 10.65 14.10 -2.42
CA SER A 369 10.16 13.84 -1.07
C SER A 369 8.94 12.96 -1.16
N ALA A 370 8.77 12.05 -0.22
CA ALA A 370 7.63 11.15 -0.21
C ALA A 370 7.24 10.84 1.23
N ASN A 371 5.93 10.73 1.49
CA ASN A 371 5.38 10.28 2.77
C ASN A 371 4.23 9.33 2.44
N LYS A 372 4.46 8.03 2.54
CA LYS A 372 3.43 6.98 2.38
C LYS A 372 2.93 6.59 3.74
N ARG A 373 1.62 6.79 3.91
CA ARG A 373 0.98 6.66 5.20
C ARG A 373 -0.20 5.72 5.10
N LEU A 374 -0.10 4.60 5.80
CA LEU A 374 -1.09 3.53 5.80
C LEU A 374 -1.38 3.11 7.24
N GLN A 375 -2.61 2.71 7.47
CA GLN A 375 -3.08 2.16 8.74
C GLN A 375 -3.58 0.75 8.53
N ILE A 376 -3.06 -0.14 9.37
CA ILE A 376 -3.45 -1.54 9.46
C ILE A 376 -4.53 -1.63 10.53
N ASN A 377 -5.68 -2.15 10.13
CA ASN A 377 -6.81 -2.41 11.00
C ASN A 377 -7.18 -3.88 10.92
N MET A 378 -7.85 -4.38 11.94
CA MET A 378 -8.45 -5.71 11.93
C MET A 378 -9.96 -5.59 11.99
N LEU A 379 -10.65 -6.31 11.10
CA LEU A 379 -12.10 -6.36 11.12
C LEU A 379 -12.56 -7.33 12.21
N LEU A 380 -13.32 -6.82 13.19
CA LEU A 380 -13.91 -7.65 14.24
C LEU A 380 -15.42 -7.69 14.13
N ASN A 381 -15.97 -8.87 14.40
CA ASN A 381 -17.41 -9.10 14.54
C ASN A 381 -17.79 -9.29 16.02
N GLN A 382 -19.07 -9.10 16.31
CA GLN A 382 -19.68 -9.46 17.59
C GLN A 382 -20.19 -10.90 17.54
N PHE A 383 -19.69 -11.75 18.43
CA PHE A 383 -20.23 -13.10 18.63
C PHE A 383 -21.10 -13.11 19.88
N SER A 384 -22.41 -13.18 19.71
CA SER A 384 -23.38 -13.16 20.82
C SER A 384 -23.29 -14.39 21.72
N THR A 385 -22.77 -15.49 21.19
CA THR A 385 -22.59 -16.79 21.86
C THR A 385 -21.34 -16.83 22.74
N ILE A 386 -20.38 -15.93 22.52
CA ILE A 386 -19.12 -15.89 23.27
C ILE A 386 -19.10 -14.64 24.15
N GLY A 387 -19.16 -14.83 25.47
CA GLY A 387 -19.28 -13.73 26.44
C GLY A 387 -18.28 -12.59 26.21
N ALA A 388 -17.01 -12.91 25.98
CA ALA A 388 -15.96 -11.92 25.77
C ALA A 388 -16.09 -11.11 24.46
N TYR A 389 -16.71 -11.68 23.42
CA TYR A 389 -16.96 -11.02 22.13
C TYR A 389 -18.35 -10.37 22.05
N SER A 390 -19.30 -10.80 22.89
CA SER A 390 -20.67 -10.29 22.90
C SER A 390 -20.77 -8.80 23.27
N VAL A 391 -19.72 -8.23 23.87
CA VAL A 391 -19.66 -6.81 24.25
C VAL A 391 -18.90 -5.94 23.25
N LEU A 392 -18.26 -6.55 22.25
CA LEU A 392 -17.52 -5.80 21.25
C LEU A 392 -18.47 -5.18 20.24
N ARG A 393 -18.20 -3.92 19.89
CA ARG A 393 -18.84 -3.28 18.74
C ARG A 393 -18.19 -3.83 17.47
N PRO A 394 -18.95 -4.33 16.49
CA PRO A 394 -18.40 -4.69 15.20
C PRO A 394 -17.73 -3.48 14.54
N GLY A 395 -16.59 -3.68 13.88
CA GLY A 395 -15.89 -2.60 13.18
C GLY A 395 -14.44 -2.91 12.86
N ALA A 396 -13.79 -1.99 12.14
CA ALA A 396 -12.36 -2.00 11.91
C ALA A 396 -11.63 -1.44 13.13
N TYR A 397 -10.96 -2.31 13.89
CA TYR A 397 -10.14 -1.92 15.03
C TYR A 397 -8.74 -1.57 14.55
N PRO A 398 -8.27 -0.32 14.76
CA PRO A 398 -6.94 0.09 14.33
C PRO A 398 -5.87 -0.61 15.18
N ILE A 399 -4.85 -1.16 14.52
CA ILE A 399 -3.71 -1.81 15.18
C ILE A 399 -2.52 -0.86 15.22
N VAL A 400 -2.08 -0.43 14.04
CA VAL A 400 -0.90 0.42 13.86
C VAL A 400 -1.02 1.22 12.58
N TRP A 401 -0.42 2.40 12.54
CA TRP A 401 -0.20 3.14 11.31
C TRP A 401 1.30 3.40 11.13
N LEU A 402 1.72 3.51 9.88
CA LEU A 402 3.11 3.62 9.49
C LEU A 402 3.29 4.85 8.61
N ASN A 403 4.41 5.56 8.78
CA ASN A 403 4.88 6.58 7.86
C ASN A 403 6.21 6.13 7.27
N GLU A 404 6.14 5.68 6.03
CA GLU A 404 7.33 5.48 5.23
C GLU A 404 7.67 6.82 4.58
N SER A 405 8.85 7.37 4.87
CA SER A 405 9.21 8.72 4.44
C SER A 405 10.57 8.76 3.78
N PHE A 406 10.67 9.58 2.75
CA PHE A 406 11.88 9.83 1.99
C PHE A 406 12.05 11.34 1.77
N LEU A 407 13.29 11.80 1.84
CA LEU A 407 13.70 13.15 1.46
C LEU A 407 15.03 13.04 0.72
N ILE A 408 15.12 13.69 -0.43
CA ILE A 408 16.33 13.73 -1.24
C ILE A 408 17.52 14.25 -0.42
N ASP A 409 18.63 13.50 -0.46
CA ASP A 409 19.88 13.89 0.19
C ASP A 409 20.64 14.94 -0.63
N ASP A 410 21.54 15.66 0.04
CA ASP A 410 22.32 16.73 -0.59
C ASP A 410 23.22 16.23 -1.73
N GLY A 411 23.71 14.98 -1.67
CA GLY A 411 24.54 14.38 -2.71
C GLY A 411 23.75 14.17 -4.00
N THR A 412 22.65 13.41 -3.92
CA THR A 412 21.75 13.17 -5.05
C THR A 412 21.18 14.47 -5.61
N ARG A 413 20.84 15.41 -4.73
CA ARG A 413 20.39 16.75 -5.12
C ARG A 413 21.44 17.49 -5.94
N ASN A 414 22.69 17.50 -5.48
CA ASN A 414 23.77 18.18 -6.18
C ASN A 414 24.06 17.54 -7.55
N ASP A 415 24.00 16.21 -7.63
CA ASP A 415 24.15 15.48 -8.90
C ASP A 415 23.04 15.83 -9.90
N LEU A 416 21.79 15.91 -9.44
CA LEU A 416 20.66 16.35 -10.25
C LEU A 416 20.85 17.80 -10.73
N MET A 417 21.29 18.69 -9.83
CA MET A 417 21.58 20.09 -10.16
C MET A 417 22.71 20.25 -11.19
N SER A 418 23.82 19.53 -11.03
CA SER A 418 24.97 19.64 -11.94
C SER A 418 24.74 18.98 -13.28
N SER A 419 23.97 17.88 -13.31
CA SER A 419 23.77 17.08 -14.52
C SER A 419 22.67 17.62 -15.42
N LEU A 420 21.64 18.26 -14.85
CA LEU A 420 20.44 18.68 -15.58
C LEU A 420 20.20 20.18 -15.50
N PHE A 421 20.02 20.72 -14.29
CA PHE A 421 19.56 22.10 -14.12
C PHE A 421 20.62 23.13 -14.50
N THR A 422 21.88 22.90 -14.16
CA THR A 422 22.98 23.81 -14.50
C THR A 422 23.20 23.89 -16.02
N PRO A 423 23.31 22.77 -16.76
CA PRO A 423 23.41 22.81 -18.22
C PRO A 423 22.19 23.45 -18.88
N LYS A 424 20.96 23.12 -18.41
CA LYS A 424 19.73 23.72 -18.94
C LYS A 424 19.75 25.24 -18.78
N TYR A 425 20.10 25.73 -17.59
CA TYR A 425 20.19 27.16 -17.32
C TYR A 425 21.27 27.83 -18.19
N ILE A 426 22.45 27.23 -18.34
CA ILE A 426 23.52 27.75 -19.19
C ILE A 426 23.05 27.87 -20.65
N VAL A 427 22.40 26.84 -21.18
CA VAL A 427 21.85 26.85 -22.55
C VAL A 427 20.81 27.94 -22.71
N GLU A 428 19.90 28.09 -21.73
CA GLU A 428 18.87 29.12 -21.76
C GLU A 428 19.47 30.53 -21.77
N VAL A 429 20.47 30.79 -20.91
CA VAL A 429 21.21 32.06 -20.89
C VAL A 429 21.90 32.32 -22.24
N ILE A 430 22.58 31.32 -22.81
CA ILE A 430 23.24 31.45 -24.12
C ILE A 430 22.20 31.78 -25.21
N CYS A 431 21.04 31.11 -25.22
CA CYS A 431 19.96 31.37 -26.16
C CYS A 431 19.44 32.82 -26.03
N TRP A 432 19.17 33.29 -24.81
CA TRP A 432 18.73 34.67 -24.58
C TRP A 432 19.78 35.70 -25.00
N CYS A 433 21.06 35.44 -24.73
CA CYS A 433 22.16 36.29 -25.20
C CYS A 433 22.22 36.34 -26.73
N ALA A 434 22.05 35.21 -27.42
CA ALA A 434 22.05 35.15 -28.88
C ALA A 434 20.87 35.93 -29.49
N ILE A 435 19.67 35.80 -28.91
CA ILE A 435 18.49 36.59 -29.30
C ILE A 435 18.75 38.09 -29.10
N GLY A 436 19.33 38.46 -27.96
CA GLY A 436 19.69 39.86 -27.66
C GLY A 436 20.68 40.44 -28.66
N LEU A 437 21.73 39.69 -29.01
CA LEU A 437 22.70 40.09 -30.02
C LEU A 437 22.07 40.22 -31.42
N GLY A 438 21.23 39.26 -31.81
CA GLY A 438 20.50 39.30 -33.08
C GLY A 438 19.57 40.52 -33.18
N GLY A 439 18.82 40.80 -32.12
CA GLY A 439 17.97 41.99 -32.03
C GLY A 439 18.77 43.29 -32.12
N PHE A 440 19.91 43.36 -31.45
CA PHE A 440 20.81 44.51 -31.53
C PHE A 440 21.34 44.73 -32.95
N LEU A 441 21.81 43.68 -33.64
CA LEU A 441 22.29 43.77 -35.01
C LEU A 441 21.19 44.20 -35.99
N MET A 442 19.95 43.73 -35.80
CA MET A 442 18.79 44.15 -36.60
C MET A 442 18.47 45.63 -36.42
N ILE A 443 18.51 46.14 -35.19
CA ILE A 443 18.33 47.57 -34.91
C ILE A 443 19.44 48.38 -35.58
N LEU A 444 20.69 47.95 -35.46
CA LEU A 444 21.84 48.59 -36.10
C LEU A 444 21.68 48.67 -37.62
N ALA A 445 21.31 47.56 -38.26
CA ALA A 445 21.05 47.52 -39.69
C ALA A 445 19.89 48.45 -40.09
N GLY A 446 18.82 48.49 -39.30
CA GLY A 446 17.69 49.41 -39.50
C GLY A 446 18.09 50.88 -39.39
N VAL A 447 18.89 51.25 -38.39
CA VAL A 447 19.42 52.62 -38.24
C VAL A 447 20.30 52.99 -39.44
N ILE A 448 21.22 52.11 -39.84
CA ILE A 448 22.10 52.34 -41.01
C ILE A 448 21.25 52.52 -42.28
N PHE A 449 20.20 51.71 -42.46
CA PHE A 449 19.29 51.83 -43.60
C PHE A 449 18.54 53.17 -43.60
N ILE A 450 17.97 53.58 -42.47
CA ILE A 450 17.26 54.87 -42.34
C ILE A 450 18.21 56.04 -42.62
N VAL A 451 19.41 56.04 -42.04
CA VAL A 451 20.43 57.06 -42.29
C VAL A 451 20.77 57.14 -43.78
N ASN A 452 20.94 55.99 -44.45
CA ASN A 452 21.21 55.94 -45.89
C ASN A 452 20.04 56.47 -46.75
N VAL A 453 18.78 56.20 -46.37
CA VAL A 453 17.60 56.73 -47.07
C VAL A 453 17.52 58.25 -46.93
N ILE A 454 17.71 58.78 -45.71
CA ILE A 454 17.73 60.23 -45.45
C ILE A 454 18.85 60.88 -46.28
N TYR A 455 20.04 60.28 -46.31
CA TYR A 455 21.17 60.80 -47.05
C TYR A 455 20.95 60.79 -48.57
N ARG A 456 20.30 59.76 -49.15
CA ARG A 456 19.94 59.73 -50.57
C ARG A 456 18.89 60.79 -50.92
N ASN A 457 17.85 60.94 -50.11
CA ASN A 457 16.79 61.92 -50.38
C ASN A 457 17.31 63.36 -50.33
N GLY A 458 18.20 63.69 -49.36
CA GLY A 458 18.84 65.01 -49.31
C GLY A 458 19.71 65.33 -50.53
N LYS A 459 20.37 64.32 -51.10
CA LYS A 459 21.17 64.48 -52.33
C LYS A 459 20.32 64.73 -53.58
N GLU A 460 19.12 64.15 -53.64
CA GLU A 460 18.17 64.35 -54.74
C GLU A 460 17.52 65.74 -54.72
N GLU A 461 17.28 66.31 -53.54
CA GLU A 461 16.81 67.69 -53.40
C GLU A 461 17.88 68.71 -53.79
N ASP A 462 19.15 68.49 -53.40
CA ASP A 462 20.27 69.35 -53.79
C ASP A 462 20.49 69.35 -55.32
N PHE A 463 20.29 68.21 -55.99
CA PHE A 463 20.40 68.08 -57.44
C PHE A 463 19.24 68.73 -58.21
N LYS A 464 18.05 68.85 -57.62
CA LYS A 464 16.91 69.57 -58.22
C LYS A 464 16.97 71.09 -57.99
N SER A 465 17.81 71.57 -57.07
CA SER A 465 17.98 73.00 -56.76
C SER A 465 19.07 73.71 -57.57
N ARG A 466 19.89 72.96 -58.31
CA ARG A 466 20.82 73.44 -59.34
C ARG A 466 20.22 73.23 -60.72
#